data_AF-A0A955VCM6-F1
#
_entry.id   AF-A0A955VCM6-F1
#
_cell.length_a   1.000
_cell.length_b   1.000
_cell.length_c   1.000
_cell.angle_alpha   90.00
_cell.angle_beta   90.00
_cell.angle_gamma   90.00
#
_symmetry.space_group_name_H-M   'P 1'
#
loop_
_entity.id
_entity.type
_entity.pdbx_description
1 polymer ?
#
loop_
_entity_poly.entity_id
_entity_poly.type
_entity_poly.pdbx_seq_one_letter_code
_entity_poly.pdbx_strand_id
1 'polypeptide(L)'
;MKTMHQLRFIGFSAALALAGCGQAEVDGPPTGDDGGAHVVIGVAPLTLSGVTDACYTLSVQAGTAAAAPVVWTRRVCSSQYGDGQGALSYVGTCDASVSGLSTVRLVMEDLCTGGACGETTPGPHSLSASAWRNPCAGPDGCTRQALCEPQKDTPVDFDLTVARAANQGFFDVAVEFDDIFCSAKLDCLDSQGGPLKLLFDPDTGARGQTVVVAWACTAGIGAETWLYEDNLVVSCFDEDTGEPLGSWAYDPSLGPGNAGPGQAPFVFETGIYRTVTESTGVSSWNVALGVRPEELPGRCVLAGRGTASGTAFADGETPDGAVYPYVSWNVTLSEQAAALSCGKHALDVADSGVTTEYVRDGAKKFSHQMRGTPDAPVASVGRSACTATIASLDGQVSFATSPEGVTARIGRKQSGFYKLPAGRFLGGCCGDPCCEAP
;
A
#
# COMPACT_ATOMS: atom_id res chain seq x y z
N MET A 1 -14.42 -32.35 -63.17
CA MET A 1 -14.67 -33.80 -63.37
C MET A 1 -14.87 -34.40 -61.98
N LYS A 2 -16.14 -34.56 -61.57
CA LYS A 2 -16.95 -35.81 -61.61
C LYS A 2 -16.56 -36.81 -60.51
N THR A 3 -17.34 -36.79 -59.41
CA THR A 3 -17.97 -37.88 -58.61
C THR A 3 -18.29 -37.28 -57.23
N MET A 4 -19.51 -36.90 -56.84
CA MET A 4 -20.82 -37.57 -56.81
C MET A 4 -20.77 -38.96 -56.15
N HIS A 5 -21.12 -39.00 -54.86
CA HIS A 5 -21.69 -40.17 -54.19
C HIS A 5 -22.89 -39.73 -53.34
N GLN A 6 -24.00 -40.40 -53.61
CA GLN A 6 -25.32 -40.22 -53.00
C GLN A 6 -25.48 -41.09 -51.75
N LEU A 7 -26.31 -40.56 -50.83
CA LEU A 7 -27.29 -41.18 -49.94
C LEU A 7 -27.01 -42.56 -49.31
N ARG A 8 -27.24 -42.62 -47.98
CA ARG A 8 -28.25 -43.52 -47.39
C ARG A 8 -28.73 -42.99 -46.03
N PHE A 9 -30.02 -42.64 -45.97
CA PHE A 9 -30.81 -42.56 -44.75
C PHE A 9 -31.03 -43.97 -44.20
N ILE A 10 -30.75 -44.18 -42.93
CA ILE A 10 -31.29 -45.30 -42.14
C ILE A 10 -31.84 -44.69 -40.86
N GLY A 11 -33.17 -44.74 -40.73
CA GLY A 11 -33.85 -44.50 -39.46
C GLY A 11 -33.66 -45.70 -38.54
N PHE A 12 -33.45 -45.43 -37.25
CA PHE A 12 -33.61 -46.45 -36.23
C PHE A 12 -34.29 -45.87 -34.99
N SER A 13 -35.21 -46.68 -34.49
CA SER A 13 -36.18 -46.42 -33.45
C SER A 13 -35.59 -46.18 -32.07
N ALA A 14 -36.39 -45.48 -31.26
CA ALA A 14 -36.23 -45.25 -29.84
C ALA A 14 -36.00 -46.51 -29.01
N ALA A 15 -35.14 -46.39 -28.00
CA ALA A 15 -35.16 -47.20 -26.79
C ALA A 15 -35.01 -46.26 -25.59
N LEU A 16 -36.09 -46.14 -24.83
CA LEU A 16 -36.16 -45.50 -23.51
C LEU A 16 -35.47 -46.44 -22.50
N ALA A 17 -34.46 -45.97 -21.78
CA ALA A 17 -33.90 -46.65 -20.62
C ALA A 17 -33.92 -45.70 -19.42
N LEU A 18 -34.79 -46.02 -18.47
CA LEU A 18 -34.88 -45.45 -17.13
C LEU A 18 -33.94 -46.20 -16.17
N ALA A 19 -33.52 -45.48 -15.13
CA ALA A 19 -32.99 -45.93 -13.84
C ALA A 19 -31.46 -46.01 -13.68
N GLY A 20 -30.96 -45.18 -12.74
CA GLY A 20 -29.63 -45.26 -12.18
C GLY A 20 -29.22 -44.00 -11.41
N CYS A 21 -30.00 -43.57 -10.40
CA CYS A 21 -29.57 -42.53 -9.45
C CYS A 21 -28.41 -43.08 -8.60
N GLY A 22 -27.19 -42.70 -8.93
CA GLY A 22 -26.03 -42.81 -8.04
C GLY A 22 -26.06 -41.69 -7.01
N GLN A 23 -26.00 -42.05 -5.73
CA GLN A 23 -26.01 -41.14 -4.60
C GLN A 23 -24.78 -40.23 -4.64
N ALA A 24 -24.98 -38.95 -4.96
CA ALA A 24 -24.08 -37.90 -4.52
C ALA A 24 -24.29 -37.71 -3.00
N GLU A 25 -23.20 -37.53 -2.25
CA GLU A 25 -23.28 -37.00 -0.89
C GLU A 25 -24.02 -35.66 -0.96
N VAL A 26 -25.24 -35.67 -0.41
CA VAL A 26 -26.09 -34.50 -0.30
C VAL A 26 -25.60 -33.77 0.95
N ASP A 27 -24.88 -32.67 0.73
CA ASP A 27 -24.82 -31.56 1.69
C ASP A 27 -26.26 -31.31 2.18
N GLY A 28 -26.47 -31.36 3.50
CA GLY A 28 -27.80 -31.27 4.10
C GLY A 28 -28.59 -30.05 3.57
N PRO A 29 -29.93 -30.12 3.53
CA PRO A 29 -30.75 -29.01 3.06
C PRO A 29 -30.40 -27.73 3.85
N PRO A 30 -30.13 -26.59 3.17
CA PRO A 30 -29.83 -25.35 3.88
C PRO A 30 -31.04 -24.98 4.73
N THR A 31 -30.86 -24.98 6.06
CA THR A 31 -31.90 -24.70 7.05
C THR A 31 -32.17 -23.19 7.21
N GLY A 32 -32.26 -22.44 6.11
CA GLY A 32 -32.45 -20.99 6.16
C GLY A 32 -32.77 -20.39 4.79
N ASP A 33 -33.91 -20.79 4.21
CA ASP A 33 -34.45 -20.19 2.99
C ASP A 33 -35.59 -19.21 3.35
N ASP A 34 -35.26 -18.21 4.16
CA ASP A 34 -36.17 -17.09 4.45
C ASP A 34 -36.21 -16.14 3.23
N GLY A 35 -36.84 -16.58 2.14
CA GLY A 35 -37.46 -15.71 1.15
C GLY A 35 -36.59 -15.20 -0.01
N GLY A 36 -35.46 -15.82 -0.36
CA GLY A 36 -34.66 -15.35 -1.50
C GLY A 36 -33.91 -14.05 -1.24
N ALA A 37 -33.29 -13.94 -0.06
CA ALA A 37 -32.30 -12.91 0.22
C ALA A 37 -30.97 -13.23 -0.48
N HIS A 38 -30.38 -12.23 -1.15
CA HIS A 38 -29.12 -12.40 -1.85
C HIS A 38 -28.14 -11.27 -1.56
N VAL A 39 -26.86 -11.59 -1.73
CA VAL A 39 -25.81 -10.60 -1.93
C VAL A 39 -25.40 -10.58 -3.39
N VAL A 40 -25.25 -9.37 -3.93
CA VAL A 40 -24.71 -9.12 -5.27
C VAL A 40 -23.27 -8.68 -5.09
N ILE A 41 -22.34 -9.59 -5.35
CA ILE A 41 -20.92 -9.38 -5.12
C ILE A 41 -20.30 -8.83 -6.40
N GLY A 42 -19.79 -7.61 -6.33
CA GLY A 42 -19.02 -6.96 -7.38
C GLY A 42 -17.53 -6.97 -7.05
N VAL A 43 -16.69 -7.24 -8.05
CA VAL A 43 -15.25 -6.94 -8.00
C VAL A 43 -14.96 -5.95 -9.10
N ALA A 44 -14.35 -4.81 -8.75
CA ALA A 44 -13.98 -3.78 -9.71
C ALA A 44 -12.95 -4.33 -10.74
N PRO A 45 -12.91 -3.80 -11.97
CA PRO A 45 -11.91 -4.19 -12.96
C PRO A 45 -10.49 -4.00 -12.43
N LEU A 46 -9.61 -4.95 -12.73
CA LEU A 46 -8.19 -4.83 -12.44
C LEU A 46 -7.51 -4.11 -13.61
N THR A 47 -6.83 -3.00 -13.33
CA THR A 47 -5.96 -2.29 -14.28
C THR A 47 -4.58 -2.96 -14.30
N LEU A 48 -4.52 -4.20 -14.82
CA LEU A 48 -3.27 -4.99 -14.86
C LEU A 48 -2.93 -5.43 -16.28
N SER A 49 -1.87 -4.84 -16.84
CA SER A 49 -1.45 -5.15 -18.21
C SER A 49 -1.10 -6.63 -18.42
N GLY A 50 -1.76 -7.25 -19.40
CA GLY A 50 -1.52 -8.64 -19.82
C GLY A 50 -2.26 -9.70 -19.00
N VAL A 51 -2.96 -9.31 -17.93
CA VAL A 51 -3.89 -10.22 -17.23
C VAL A 51 -5.12 -10.45 -18.10
N THR A 52 -5.51 -11.71 -18.24
CA THR A 52 -6.62 -12.18 -19.08
C THR A 52 -7.60 -13.07 -18.33
N ASP A 53 -7.37 -13.28 -17.03
CA ASP A 53 -8.37 -13.82 -16.11
C ASP A 53 -7.89 -13.62 -14.67
N ALA A 54 -8.83 -13.51 -13.74
CA ALA A 54 -8.60 -13.61 -12.31
C ALA A 54 -9.62 -14.56 -11.69
N CYS A 55 -9.16 -15.43 -10.80
CA CYS A 55 -10.03 -16.34 -10.07
C CYS A 55 -10.07 -15.99 -8.59
N TYR A 56 -11.26 -16.18 -8.01
CA TYR A 56 -11.57 -15.82 -6.63
C TYR A 56 -12.31 -16.96 -5.95
N THR A 57 -12.07 -17.15 -4.66
CA THR A 57 -12.96 -17.90 -3.78
C THR A 57 -13.82 -16.91 -3.01
N LEU A 58 -15.13 -16.96 -3.24
CA LEU A 58 -16.14 -16.20 -2.51
C LEU A 58 -16.75 -17.08 -1.43
N SER A 59 -16.93 -16.55 -0.24
CA SER A 59 -17.65 -17.21 0.85
C SER A 59 -18.56 -16.23 1.58
N VAL A 60 -19.77 -16.68 1.93
CA VAL A 60 -20.72 -15.91 2.73
C VAL A 60 -20.94 -16.63 4.06
N GLN A 61 -20.83 -15.90 5.16
CA GLN A 61 -21.05 -16.39 6.52
C GLN A 61 -22.24 -15.66 7.15
N ALA A 62 -23.05 -16.39 7.93
CA ALA A 62 -24.20 -15.84 8.64
C ALA A 62 -23.75 -15.18 9.95
N GLY A 63 -23.55 -13.87 9.92
CA GLY A 63 -23.06 -13.07 11.04
C GLY A 63 -21.67 -12.48 10.83
N THR A 64 -21.18 -11.79 11.85
CA THR A 64 -19.88 -11.08 11.86
C THR A 64 -18.83 -11.72 12.77
N ALA A 65 -19.21 -12.73 13.53
CA ALA A 65 -18.29 -13.46 14.40
C ALA A 65 -17.38 -14.38 13.56
N ALA A 66 -16.11 -14.51 13.94
CA ALA A 66 -15.16 -15.38 13.25
C ALA A 66 -15.60 -16.87 13.20
N ALA A 67 -16.46 -17.30 14.13
CA ALA A 67 -17.02 -18.64 14.18
C ALA A 67 -18.43 -18.74 13.55
N ALA A 68 -18.87 -17.71 12.82
CA ALA A 68 -20.16 -17.71 12.12
C ALA A 68 -20.23 -18.87 11.11
N PRO A 69 -21.38 -19.56 11.00
CA PRO A 69 -21.53 -20.65 10.04
C PRO A 69 -21.44 -20.12 8.61
N VAL A 70 -20.73 -20.85 7.76
CA VAL A 70 -20.63 -20.57 6.32
C VAL A 70 -21.94 -20.96 5.66
N VAL A 71 -22.59 -20.01 4.99
CA VAL A 71 -23.77 -20.24 4.15
C VAL A 71 -23.35 -20.99 2.89
N TRP A 72 -22.32 -20.49 2.20
CA TRP A 72 -21.73 -21.15 1.04
C TRP A 72 -20.30 -20.68 0.77
N THR A 73 -19.58 -21.47 -0.04
CA THR A 73 -18.28 -21.12 -0.63
C THR A 73 -18.25 -21.54 -2.10
N ARG A 74 -17.73 -20.67 -2.97
CA ARG A 74 -17.67 -20.90 -4.43
C ARG A 74 -16.39 -20.29 -5.00
N ARG A 75 -15.77 -21.02 -5.92
CA ARG A 75 -14.72 -20.47 -6.80
C ARG A 75 -15.36 -19.90 -8.06
N VAL A 76 -15.01 -18.69 -8.42
CA VAL A 76 -15.48 -17.97 -9.62
C VAL A 76 -14.31 -17.33 -10.34
N CYS A 77 -14.40 -17.16 -11.65
CA CYS A 77 -13.35 -16.48 -12.43
C CYS A 77 -13.97 -15.41 -13.34
N SER A 78 -13.21 -14.35 -13.59
CA SER A 78 -13.65 -13.19 -14.37
C SER A 78 -14.01 -13.55 -15.82
N SER A 79 -13.38 -14.59 -16.39
CA SER A 79 -13.69 -15.09 -17.73
C SER A 79 -15.11 -15.65 -17.86
N GLN A 80 -15.69 -16.12 -16.75
CA GLN A 80 -17.00 -16.78 -16.73
C GLN A 80 -18.10 -15.89 -16.13
N TYR A 81 -17.73 -15.02 -15.19
CA TYR A 81 -18.67 -14.18 -14.42
C TYR A 81 -18.37 -12.68 -14.54
N GLY A 82 -17.59 -12.26 -15.53
CA GLY A 82 -17.12 -10.88 -15.63
C GLY A 82 -16.51 -10.52 -16.98
N ASP A 83 -15.44 -9.72 -16.93
CA ASP A 83 -14.81 -9.10 -18.11
C ASP A 83 -13.61 -9.88 -18.67
N GLY A 84 -13.24 -11.01 -18.03
CA GLY A 84 -12.02 -11.74 -18.35
C GLY A 84 -10.74 -10.96 -18.11
N GLN A 85 -10.74 -9.91 -17.28
CA GLN A 85 -9.57 -9.11 -16.93
C GLN A 85 -9.51 -8.81 -15.42
N GLY A 86 -10.46 -9.31 -14.65
CA GLY A 86 -10.46 -9.27 -13.20
C GLY A 86 -11.76 -8.77 -12.58
N ALA A 87 -12.57 -8.01 -13.34
CA ALA A 87 -13.91 -7.67 -12.87
C ALA A 87 -14.78 -8.92 -12.82
N LEU A 88 -15.70 -8.99 -11.85
CA LEU A 88 -16.77 -9.98 -11.85
C LEU A 88 -18.02 -9.46 -11.16
N SER A 89 -19.15 -10.09 -11.49
CA SER A 89 -20.40 -9.95 -10.75
C SER A 89 -20.98 -11.33 -10.46
N TYR A 90 -21.25 -11.60 -9.18
CA TYR A 90 -21.79 -12.89 -8.74
C TYR A 90 -22.92 -12.68 -7.74
N VAL A 91 -24.03 -13.37 -7.93
CA VAL A 91 -25.18 -13.36 -7.00
C VAL A 91 -25.22 -14.66 -6.23
N GLY A 92 -25.25 -14.57 -4.91
CA GLY A 92 -25.38 -15.73 -4.02
C GLY A 92 -26.34 -15.46 -2.88
N THR A 93 -26.88 -16.52 -2.29
CA THR A 93 -27.81 -16.39 -1.16
C THR A 93 -27.12 -15.85 0.10
N CYS A 94 -27.87 -15.24 0.99
CA CYS A 94 -27.37 -14.88 2.32
C CYS A 94 -28.39 -15.26 3.39
N ASP A 95 -27.95 -15.32 4.64
CA ASP A 95 -28.83 -15.67 5.76
C ASP A 95 -29.43 -14.40 6.38
N ALA A 96 -30.73 -14.21 6.18
CA ALA A 96 -31.50 -13.10 6.74
C ALA A 96 -32.07 -13.39 8.14
N SER A 97 -31.89 -14.60 8.68
CA SER A 97 -32.54 -15.06 9.92
C SER A 97 -31.82 -14.63 11.21
N VAL A 98 -30.51 -14.36 11.16
CA VAL A 98 -29.68 -13.99 12.33
C VAL A 98 -29.10 -12.58 12.15
N SER A 99 -29.63 -11.59 12.90
CA SER A 99 -29.24 -10.16 12.88
C SER A 99 -29.39 -9.43 11.54
N GLY A 100 -29.62 -10.16 10.44
CA GLY A 100 -29.54 -9.69 9.07
C GLY A 100 -28.10 -9.46 8.59
N LEU A 101 -27.07 -9.38 9.44
CA LEU A 101 -25.70 -9.12 8.97
C LEU A 101 -25.03 -10.40 8.48
N SER A 102 -24.48 -10.37 7.28
CA SER A 102 -23.62 -11.40 6.70
C SER A 102 -22.21 -10.87 6.50
N THR A 103 -21.22 -11.74 6.64
CA THR A 103 -19.84 -11.45 6.24
C THR A 103 -19.58 -12.10 4.89
N VAL A 104 -19.29 -11.27 3.88
CA VAL A 104 -18.85 -11.70 2.56
C VAL A 104 -17.33 -11.63 2.55
N ARG A 105 -16.69 -12.73 2.16
CA ARG A 105 -15.24 -12.85 2.09
C ARG A 105 -14.82 -13.23 0.69
N LEU A 106 -13.83 -12.51 0.18
CA LEU A 106 -13.20 -12.72 -1.11
C LEU A 106 -11.74 -13.14 -0.90
N VAL A 107 -11.33 -14.24 -1.51
CA VAL A 107 -9.94 -14.66 -1.64
C VAL A 107 -9.57 -14.54 -3.09
N MET A 108 -8.48 -13.83 -3.42
CA MET A 108 -7.94 -13.90 -4.76
C MET A 108 -7.05 -15.14 -4.85
N GLU A 109 -7.39 -16.06 -5.74
CA GLU A 109 -6.71 -17.36 -5.87
C GLU A 109 -5.63 -17.31 -6.93
N ASP A 110 -5.93 -16.68 -8.08
CA ASP A 110 -5.04 -16.72 -9.24
C ASP A 110 -5.24 -15.50 -10.15
N LEU A 111 -4.17 -15.13 -10.85
CA LEU A 111 -4.15 -14.17 -11.94
C LEU A 111 -3.46 -14.84 -13.14
N CYS A 112 -4.10 -14.85 -14.30
CA CYS A 112 -3.61 -15.57 -15.47
C CYS A 112 -3.37 -14.65 -16.65
N THR A 113 -2.47 -15.08 -17.53
CA THR A 113 -2.17 -14.42 -18.81
C THR A 113 -2.40 -15.39 -19.96
N GLY A 114 -2.83 -14.90 -21.13
CA GLY A 114 -3.01 -15.72 -22.33
C GLY A 114 -4.27 -16.59 -22.39
N GLY A 115 -5.29 -16.31 -21.56
CA GLY A 115 -6.59 -16.99 -21.54
C GLY A 115 -7.20 -17.13 -20.14
N ALA A 116 -8.24 -17.98 -20.03
CA ALA A 116 -8.94 -18.30 -18.79
C ALA A 116 -8.13 -19.21 -17.84
N CYS A 117 -8.07 -18.91 -16.55
CA CYS A 117 -7.27 -19.70 -15.60
C CYS A 117 -7.65 -21.19 -15.59
N GLY A 118 -6.65 -22.08 -15.59
CA GLY A 118 -6.83 -23.53 -15.43
C GLY A 118 -6.97 -24.34 -16.74
N GLU A 119 -6.89 -23.72 -17.91
CA GLU A 119 -6.74 -24.49 -19.17
C GLU A 119 -5.29 -24.99 -19.34
N THR A 120 -5.11 -26.25 -19.74
CA THR A 120 -3.78 -26.82 -19.99
C THR A 120 -3.37 -26.67 -21.47
N THR A 121 -2.06 -26.49 -21.64
CA THR A 121 -1.22 -26.11 -22.81
C THR A 121 -1.73 -26.36 -24.25
N PRO A 122 -1.42 -25.47 -25.24
CA PRO A 122 -0.70 -24.19 -25.12
C PRO A 122 -1.71 -23.11 -24.79
N GLY A 123 -1.92 -22.93 -23.50
CA GLY A 123 -3.02 -22.20 -22.92
C GLY A 123 -2.52 -21.29 -21.78
N PRO A 124 -3.45 -20.62 -21.11
CA PRO A 124 -3.20 -19.62 -20.09
C PRO A 124 -2.17 -20.04 -19.02
N HIS A 125 -1.38 -19.05 -18.59
CA HIS A 125 -0.35 -19.20 -17.58
C HIS A 125 -0.72 -18.42 -16.33
N SER A 126 -0.92 -19.13 -15.21
CA SER A 126 -0.98 -18.55 -13.88
C SER A 126 0.29 -17.76 -13.59
N LEU A 127 0.14 -16.54 -13.07
CA LEU A 127 1.25 -15.73 -12.62
C LEU A 127 1.82 -16.33 -11.34
N SER A 128 3.15 -16.47 -11.28
CA SER A 128 3.81 -16.94 -10.06
C SER A 128 3.53 -16.00 -8.88
N ALA A 129 3.41 -16.55 -7.67
CA ALA A 129 3.18 -15.75 -6.46
C ALA A 129 4.28 -14.71 -6.15
N SER A 130 5.46 -14.82 -6.78
CA SER A 130 6.51 -13.80 -6.71
C SER A 130 6.32 -12.64 -7.70
N ALA A 131 5.46 -12.79 -8.71
CA ALA A 131 5.23 -11.79 -9.75
C ALA A 131 4.20 -10.73 -9.33
N TRP A 132 3.49 -10.94 -8.22
CA TRP A 132 2.49 -10.04 -7.70
C TRP A 132 2.29 -10.26 -6.20
N ARG A 133 1.66 -9.30 -5.52
CA ARG A 133 1.31 -9.38 -4.11
C ARG A 133 -0.18 -9.51 -3.96
N ASN A 134 -0.63 -10.54 -3.26
CA ASN A 134 -2.04 -10.85 -3.18
C ASN A 134 -2.78 -9.94 -2.16
N PRO A 135 -3.66 -9.02 -2.63
CA PRO A 135 -4.37 -8.12 -1.74
C PRO A 135 -5.45 -8.83 -0.92
N CYS A 136 -5.77 -10.10 -1.19
CA CYS A 136 -6.80 -10.88 -0.50
C CYS A 136 -6.36 -12.35 -0.35
N ALA A 137 -5.15 -12.59 0.18
CA ALA A 137 -4.60 -13.93 0.35
C ALA A 137 -5.40 -14.77 1.38
N GLY A 138 -5.53 -16.07 1.14
CA GLY A 138 -6.09 -17.00 2.12
C GLY A 138 -5.14 -17.25 3.30
N PRO A 139 -5.67 -17.66 4.48
CA PRO A 139 -7.06 -17.97 4.79
C PRO A 139 -7.87 -16.76 5.28
N ASP A 140 -7.33 -15.55 5.30
CA ASP A 140 -8.03 -14.39 5.84
C ASP A 140 -8.88 -13.68 4.77
N GLY A 141 -8.35 -13.50 3.56
CA GLY A 141 -9.04 -12.84 2.46
C GLY A 141 -9.34 -11.35 2.73
N CYS A 142 -10.16 -10.75 1.86
CA CYS A 142 -10.78 -9.46 2.07
C CYS A 142 -12.23 -9.66 2.50
N THR A 143 -12.70 -8.92 3.51
CA THR A 143 -14.05 -9.10 4.05
C THR A 143 -14.86 -7.82 3.98
N ARG A 144 -16.16 -7.98 3.78
CA ARG A 144 -17.17 -6.90 3.83
C ARG A 144 -18.38 -7.40 4.60
N GLN A 145 -18.96 -6.52 5.40
CA GLN A 145 -20.21 -6.80 6.08
C GLN A 145 -21.36 -6.24 5.26
N ALA A 146 -22.44 -6.98 5.15
CA ALA A 146 -23.62 -6.58 4.39
C ALA A 146 -24.89 -6.97 5.14
N LEU A 147 -25.90 -6.10 5.10
CA LEU A 147 -27.22 -6.43 5.63
C LEU A 147 -27.97 -7.28 4.59
N CYS A 148 -28.09 -8.56 4.89
CA CYS A 148 -28.96 -9.51 4.22
C CYS A 148 -30.42 -9.26 4.62
N GLU A 149 -31.18 -8.68 3.69
CA GLU A 149 -32.60 -8.41 3.88
C GLU A 149 -33.43 -9.46 3.11
N PRO A 150 -34.53 -9.99 3.71
CA PRO A 150 -35.41 -10.93 3.01
C PRO A 150 -35.91 -10.36 1.68
N GLN A 151 -35.90 -11.21 0.64
CA GLN A 151 -36.41 -10.88 -0.71
C GLN A 151 -35.70 -9.69 -1.39
N LYS A 152 -34.47 -9.38 -0.99
CA LYS A 152 -33.71 -8.25 -1.51
C LYS A 152 -32.29 -8.67 -1.89
N ASP A 153 -31.80 -8.02 -2.92
CA ASP A 153 -30.42 -8.07 -3.36
C ASP A 153 -29.63 -6.93 -2.69
N THR A 154 -28.63 -7.29 -1.88
CA THR A 154 -27.75 -6.33 -1.22
C THR A 154 -26.40 -6.27 -1.94
N PRO A 155 -25.97 -5.11 -2.46
CA PRO A 155 -24.68 -4.99 -3.12
C PRO A 155 -23.52 -5.12 -2.13
N VAL A 156 -22.46 -5.79 -2.56
CA VAL A 156 -21.20 -5.92 -1.84
C VAL A 156 -20.06 -5.76 -2.83
N ASP A 157 -19.42 -4.61 -2.81
CA ASP A 157 -18.35 -4.29 -3.74
C ASP A 157 -16.97 -4.45 -3.12
N PHE A 158 -16.06 -5.05 -3.89
CA PHE A 158 -14.64 -5.13 -3.61
C PHE A 158 -13.90 -4.30 -4.66
N ASP A 159 -13.28 -3.21 -4.22
CA ASP A 159 -12.34 -2.43 -5.02
C ASP A 159 -10.91 -2.82 -4.63
N LEU A 160 -10.15 -3.33 -5.59
CA LEU A 160 -8.84 -3.94 -5.37
C LEU A 160 -7.81 -3.31 -6.30
N THR A 161 -6.79 -2.68 -5.72
CA THR A 161 -5.56 -2.34 -6.45
C THR A 161 -4.53 -3.41 -6.16
N VAL A 162 -4.01 -4.09 -7.19
CA VAL A 162 -3.03 -5.19 -7.02
C VAL A 162 -1.63 -4.69 -7.30
N ALA A 163 -0.72 -4.89 -6.35
CA ALA A 163 0.71 -4.65 -6.55
C ALA A 163 1.37 -5.77 -7.37
N ARG A 164 2.00 -5.40 -8.50
CA ARG A 164 2.69 -6.36 -9.39
C ARG A 164 4.19 -6.10 -9.46
N ALA A 165 5.02 -7.14 -9.42
CA ALA A 165 6.45 -6.98 -9.65
C ALA A 165 6.73 -6.47 -11.07
N ALA A 166 7.48 -5.38 -11.18
CA ALA A 166 7.84 -4.76 -12.44
C ALA A 166 9.33 -4.95 -12.75
N ASN A 167 9.62 -5.39 -13.98
CA ASN A 167 10.98 -5.57 -14.50
C ASN A 167 11.38 -4.48 -15.51
N GLN A 168 10.67 -3.34 -15.53
CA GLN A 168 10.91 -2.30 -16.52
C GLN A 168 12.10 -1.41 -16.15
N GLY A 169 13.28 -1.78 -16.68
CA GLY A 169 14.29 -0.89 -17.28
C GLY A 169 15.04 0.17 -16.45
N PHE A 170 14.60 0.57 -15.26
CA PHE A 170 15.29 1.61 -14.46
C PHE A 170 15.32 1.35 -12.96
N PHE A 171 14.57 0.36 -12.49
CA PHE A 171 14.45 0.00 -11.09
C PHE A 171 14.94 -1.44 -10.89
N ASP A 172 15.80 -1.66 -9.91
CA ASP A 172 16.31 -3.00 -9.59
C ASP A 172 15.20 -3.91 -9.03
N VAL A 173 14.22 -3.33 -8.31
CA VAL A 173 12.99 -4.00 -7.85
C VAL A 173 11.85 -2.97 -7.81
N ALA A 174 10.77 -3.21 -8.56
CA ALA A 174 9.62 -2.31 -8.61
C ALA A 174 8.28 -3.05 -8.43
N VAL A 175 7.26 -2.31 -7.97
CA VAL A 175 5.87 -2.73 -7.80
C VAL A 175 4.92 -1.78 -8.55
N GLU A 176 3.87 -2.30 -9.17
CA GLU A 176 2.87 -1.54 -9.95
C GLU A 176 1.61 -1.27 -9.11
N PHE A 177 1.19 -0.02 -8.91
CA PHE A 177 -0.06 0.37 -8.24
C PHE A 177 -0.93 1.14 -9.23
N ASP A 178 -2.05 0.59 -9.70
CA ASP A 178 -2.97 1.35 -10.58
C ASP A 178 -2.25 1.98 -11.79
N ASP A 179 -1.51 1.15 -12.55
CA ASP A 179 -0.61 1.56 -13.65
C ASP A 179 0.61 2.43 -13.25
N ILE A 180 0.96 2.51 -11.95
CA ILE A 180 2.12 3.26 -11.44
C ILE A 180 3.22 2.33 -10.99
N PHE A 181 4.38 2.43 -11.61
CA PHE A 181 5.57 1.66 -11.25
C PHE A 181 6.36 2.38 -10.17
N CYS A 182 6.48 1.76 -9.01
CA CYS A 182 7.18 2.26 -7.84
C CYS A 182 8.35 1.39 -7.44
N SER A 183 9.41 1.97 -6.90
CA SER A 183 10.57 1.29 -6.34
C SER A 183 10.90 1.90 -4.99
N ALA A 184 11.21 1.04 -4.02
CA ALA A 184 11.63 1.46 -2.69
C ALA A 184 12.89 0.73 -2.25
N LYS A 185 13.69 1.40 -1.41
CA LYS A 185 14.77 0.75 -0.68
C LYS A 185 15.17 1.54 0.56
N LEU A 186 15.94 0.89 1.43
CA LEU A 186 16.73 1.53 2.46
C LEU A 186 18.18 1.04 2.36
N ASP A 187 19.12 1.95 2.17
CA ASP A 187 20.54 1.62 2.05
C ASP A 187 21.36 2.26 3.16
N CYS A 188 22.18 1.45 3.81
CA CYS A 188 23.24 1.87 4.74
C CYS A 188 24.64 1.66 4.16
N LEU A 189 24.74 0.97 3.03
CA LEU A 189 25.99 0.57 2.39
C LEU A 189 26.10 1.08 0.95
N ASP A 190 27.32 1.39 0.53
CA ASP A 190 27.64 1.74 -0.85
C ASP A 190 27.64 0.53 -1.80
N SER A 191 27.96 0.74 -3.08
CA SER A 191 28.01 -0.33 -4.08
C SER A 191 29.03 -1.43 -3.78
N GLN A 192 30.08 -1.13 -3.01
CA GLN A 192 31.13 -2.06 -2.59
C GLN A 192 30.86 -2.74 -1.24
N GLY A 193 29.72 -2.43 -0.60
CA GLY A 193 29.38 -2.95 0.73
C GLY A 193 30.04 -2.19 1.87
N GLY A 194 30.69 -1.05 1.59
CA GLY A 194 31.26 -0.16 2.59
C GLY A 194 30.22 0.80 3.17
N PRO A 195 30.58 1.52 4.26
CA PRO A 195 29.80 2.62 4.83
C PRO A 195 29.32 3.63 3.77
N LEU A 196 28.01 3.81 3.59
CA LEU A 196 27.46 4.84 2.71
C LEU A 196 27.71 6.23 3.29
N LYS A 197 28.53 7.07 2.64
CA LYS A 197 28.92 8.39 3.15
C LYS A 197 28.47 9.52 2.24
N LEU A 198 27.32 10.12 2.53
CA LEU A 198 26.72 11.16 1.68
C LEU A 198 26.72 12.54 2.33
N LEU A 199 26.18 12.66 3.54
CA LEU A 199 26.02 13.95 4.21
C LEU A 199 27.31 14.39 4.91
N PHE A 200 27.56 15.70 4.96
CA PHE A 200 28.70 16.28 5.67
C PHE A 200 28.38 16.42 7.15
N ASP A 201 29.20 15.84 8.02
CA ASP A 201 29.08 16.03 9.47
C ASP A 201 29.62 17.43 9.81
N PRO A 202 28.80 18.33 10.39
CA PRO A 202 29.23 19.67 10.72
C PRO A 202 30.37 19.72 11.74
N ASP A 203 30.54 18.70 12.59
CA ASP A 203 31.57 18.68 13.63
C ASP A 203 32.95 18.32 13.06
N THR A 204 32.99 17.51 12.00
CA THR A 204 34.25 17.04 11.40
C THR A 204 34.56 17.69 10.05
N GLY A 205 33.55 18.23 9.36
CA GLY A 205 33.65 18.73 8.00
C GLY A 205 33.85 17.64 6.94
N ALA A 206 33.83 16.37 7.31
CA ALA A 206 33.94 15.21 6.42
C ALA A 206 32.57 14.60 6.13
N ARG A 207 32.48 13.74 5.10
CA ARG A 207 31.26 12.95 4.86
C ARG A 207 31.14 11.84 5.92
N GLY A 208 30.02 11.84 6.65
CA GLY A 208 29.69 10.86 7.69
C GLY A 208 28.83 9.71 7.17
N GLN A 209 28.66 8.68 7.98
CA GLN A 209 27.80 7.53 7.67
C GLN A 209 26.36 8.00 7.45
N THR A 210 25.68 7.50 6.42
CA THR A 210 24.35 7.95 5.99
C THR A 210 23.44 6.75 5.74
N VAL A 211 22.23 6.80 6.28
CA VAL A 211 21.12 5.91 5.93
C VAL A 211 20.26 6.63 4.89
N VAL A 212 19.92 5.97 3.79
CA VAL A 212 19.05 6.54 2.75
C VAL A 212 17.79 5.72 2.62
N VAL A 213 16.64 6.35 2.84
CA VAL A 213 15.33 5.87 2.41
C VAL A 213 15.07 6.45 1.03
N ALA A 214 14.91 5.58 0.04
CA ALA A 214 14.64 5.98 -1.33
C ALA A 214 13.28 5.47 -1.79
N TRP A 215 12.49 6.36 -2.37
CA TRP A 215 11.17 6.11 -2.93
C TRP A 215 11.05 6.78 -4.28
N ALA A 216 10.58 6.04 -5.29
CA ALA A 216 10.39 6.60 -6.62
C ALA A 216 9.24 5.90 -7.32
N CYS A 217 8.39 6.67 -8.00
CA CYS A 217 7.23 6.16 -8.73
C CYS A 217 7.07 6.83 -10.09
N THR A 218 6.39 6.15 -11.02
CA THR A 218 6.01 6.70 -12.33
C THR A 218 4.76 6.04 -12.89
N ALA A 219 3.82 6.84 -13.38
CA ALA A 219 2.71 6.39 -14.23
C ALA A 219 3.09 6.38 -15.73
N GLY A 220 4.37 6.59 -16.06
CA GLY A 220 4.88 6.75 -17.41
C GLY A 220 5.06 8.20 -17.86
N ILE A 221 5.64 8.38 -19.05
CA ILE A 221 5.97 9.70 -19.60
C ILE A 221 4.69 10.50 -19.86
N GLY A 222 4.61 11.71 -19.30
CA GLY A 222 3.48 12.63 -19.47
C GLY A 222 2.24 12.28 -18.65
N ALA A 223 2.24 11.14 -17.97
CA ALA A 223 1.21 10.79 -17.00
C ALA A 223 1.51 11.44 -15.65
N GLU A 224 0.45 11.75 -14.91
CA GLU A 224 0.58 12.35 -13.60
C GLU A 224 0.92 11.27 -12.56
N THR A 225 1.77 11.61 -11.59
CA THR A 225 2.13 10.71 -10.49
C THR A 225 2.18 11.52 -9.21
N TRP A 226 1.42 11.08 -8.20
CA TRP A 226 1.45 11.61 -6.85
C TRP A 226 2.18 10.63 -5.96
N LEU A 227 3.10 11.12 -5.13
CA LEU A 227 3.76 10.35 -4.09
C LEU A 227 3.23 10.83 -2.74
N TYR A 228 2.96 9.88 -1.86
CA TYR A 228 2.52 10.11 -0.49
C TYR A 228 3.50 9.44 0.45
N GLU A 229 3.88 10.12 1.51
CA GLU A 229 4.78 9.59 2.55
C GLU A 229 4.32 10.03 3.93
N ASP A 230 4.57 9.19 4.92
CA ASP A 230 4.54 9.58 6.32
C ASP A 230 5.90 10.13 6.78
N ASN A 231 5.91 10.72 7.96
CA ASN A 231 7.16 10.96 8.67
C ASN A 231 7.94 9.64 8.82
N LEU A 232 9.25 9.67 8.59
CA LEU A 232 10.12 8.56 8.96
C LEU A 232 10.38 8.62 10.46
N VAL A 233 10.25 7.50 11.15
CA VAL A 233 10.42 7.43 12.61
C VAL A 233 11.57 6.50 12.94
N VAL A 234 12.60 7.02 13.60
CA VAL A 234 13.64 6.21 14.21
C VAL A 234 13.26 5.99 15.67
N SER A 235 13.07 4.75 16.07
CA SER A 235 12.80 4.37 17.47
C SER A 235 13.91 3.47 17.98
N CYS A 236 14.49 3.80 19.13
CA CYS A 236 15.55 3.01 19.75
C CYS A 236 15.06 2.40 21.07
N PHE A 237 15.60 1.23 21.37
CA PHE A 237 15.26 0.40 22.52
C PHE A 237 16.54 -0.05 23.22
N ASP A 238 16.44 -0.19 24.53
CA ASP A 238 17.47 -0.77 25.36
C ASP A 238 17.66 -2.24 24.96
N GLU A 239 18.90 -2.64 24.76
CA GLU A 239 19.23 -3.96 24.20
C GLU A 239 18.95 -5.11 25.17
N ASP A 240 19.09 -4.87 26.48
CA ASP A 240 18.89 -5.87 27.53
C ASP A 240 17.41 -6.00 27.93
N THR A 241 16.73 -4.86 28.05
CA THR A 241 15.36 -4.80 28.60
C THR A 241 14.28 -4.68 27.53
N GLY A 242 14.62 -4.22 26.32
CA GLY A 242 13.66 -3.91 25.26
C GLY A 242 12.83 -2.65 25.50
N GLU A 243 13.10 -1.90 26.57
CA GLU A 243 12.38 -0.67 26.92
C GLU A 243 12.70 0.45 25.91
N PRO A 244 11.74 1.33 25.58
CA PRO A 244 11.96 2.41 24.62
C PRO A 244 12.89 3.48 25.20
N LEU A 245 13.97 3.79 24.47
CA LEU A 245 14.93 4.85 24.81
C LEU A 245 14.57 6.19 24.18
N GLY A 246 13.92 6.15 23.02
CA GLY A 246 13.49 7.36 22.33
C GLY A 246 12.88 7.06 20.96
N SER A 247 12.13 8.03 20.46
CA SER A 247 11.51 7.99 19.14
C SER A 247 11.57 9.38 18.53
N TRP A 248 12.10 9.47 17.30
CA TRP A 248 12.37 10.72 16.61
C TRP A 248 11.81 10.65 15.19
N ALA A 249 11.00 11.63 14.82
CA ALA A 249 10.35 11.67 13.53
C ALA A 249 11.04 12.69 12.61
N TYR A 250 11.12 12.36 11.33
CA TYR A 250 11.80 13.11 10.29
C TYR A 250 10.80 13.43 9.18
N ASP A 251 10.61 14.73 8.95
CA ASP A 251 9.64 15.24 8.00
C ASP A 251 10.23 15.25 6.58
N PRO A 252 9.72 14.40 5.66
CA PRO A 252 10.22 14.30 4.31
C PRO A 252 9.92 15.58 3.49
N SER A 253 9.12 16.52 3.97
CA SER A 253 8.79 17.75 3.26
C SER A 253 9.82 18.88 3.40
N LEU A 254 10.78 18.78 4.33
CA LEU A 254 11.71 19.88 4.71
C LEU A 254 12.72 20.31 3.64
N GLY A 255 12.69 19.65 2.48
CA GLY A 255 13.60 19.86 1.36
C GLY A 255 13.18 20.91 0.32
N PRO A 256 13.95 21.00 -0.78
CA PRO A 256 15.01 20.07 -1.16
C PRO A 256 16.39 20.46 -0.59
N GLY A 257 17.28 19.48 -0.43
CA GLY A 257 18.64 19.64 0.06
C GLY A 257 18.81 19.31 1.55
N ASN A 258 19.86 19.86 2.15
CA ASN A 258 20.16 19.69 3.57
C ASN A 258 19.09 20.39 4.42
N ALA A 259 18.43 19.63 5.29
CA ALA A 259 17.37 20.07 6.16
C ALA A 259 17.84 20.40 7.60
N GLY A 260 19.14 20.24 7.88
CA GLY A 260 19.76 20.53 9.17
C GLY A 260 19.93 19.29 10.05
N PRO A 261 20.42 19.46 11.28
CA PRO A 261 20.62 18.35 12.21
C PRO A 261 19.31 17.64 12.53
N GLY A 262 19.40 16.34 12.78
CA GLY A 262 18.26 15.53 13.17
C GLY A 262 17.77 15.82 14.59
N GLN A 263 16.58 15.32 14.91
CA GLN A 263 16.05 15.40 16.27
C GLN A 263 16.73 14.39 17.22
N ALA A 264 17.17 13.24 16.70
CA ALA A 264 17.91 12.26 17.49
C ALA A 264 19.34 12.75 17.75
N PRO A 265 19.92 12.51 18.94
CA PRO A 265 21.25 13.00 19.27
C PRO A 265 22.35 12.45 18.34
N PHE A 266 22.17 11.21 17.85
CA PHE A 266 23.08 10.53 16.94
C PHE A 266 22.84 10.88 15.45
N VAL A 267 21.87 11.75 15.11
CA VAL A 267 21.64 12.17 13.71
C VAL A 267 22.18 13.59 13.51
N PHE A 268 23.33 13.67 12.84
CA PHE A 268 24.08 14.92 12.69
C PHE A 268 23.53 15.84 11.59
N GLU A 269 22.87 15.28 10.57
CA GLU A 269 22.32 16.02 9.43
C GLU A 269 21.21 15.20 8.77
N THR A 270 20.26 15.88 8.15
CA THR A 270 19.18 15.30 7.36
C THR A 270 19.20 15.90 5.96
N GLY A 271 18.96 15.09 4.93
CA GLY A 271 18.94 15.52 3.54
C GLY A 271 17.67 15.04 2.86
N ILE A 272 16.92 15.94 2.25
CA ILE A 272 15.68 15.62 1.54
C ILE A 272 15.88 15.89 0.06
N TYR A 273 15.80 14.87 -0.78
CA TYR A 273 16.04 15.01 -2.22
C TYR A 273 14.80 14.62 -2.99
N ARG A 274 14.37 15.52 -3.87
CA ARG A 274 13.20 15.32 -4.73
C ARG A 274 13.62 15.53 -6.16
N THR A 275 13.15 14.67 -7.06
CA THR A 275 13.52 14.76 -8.47
C THR A 275 12.35 14.28 -9.31
N VAL A 276 12.10 14.98 -10.41
CA VAL A 276 11.20 14.53 -11.47
C VAL A 276 12.03 14.45 -12.74
N THR A 277 12.12 13.25 -13.30
CA THR A 277 12.89 12.98 -14.51
C THR A 277 11.96 13.00 -15.70
N GLU A 278 11.87 14.14 -16.40
CA GLU A 278 10.91 14.35 -17.51
C GLU A 278 11.01 13.28 -18.61
N SER A 279 12.22 12.81 -18.92
CA SER A 279 12.44 11.82 -19.98
C SER A 279 11.89 10.43 -19.64
N THR A 280 11.63 10.14 -18.37
CA THR A 280 11.10 8.85 -17.91
C THR A 280 9.77 8.97 -17.17
N GLY A 281 9.38 10.18 -16.77
CA GLY A 281 8.22 10.43 -15.90
C GLY A 281 8.45 9.99 -14.45
N VAL A 282 9.68 9.67 -14.04
CA VAL A 282 9.97 9.19 -12.69
C VAL A 282 10.02 10.33 -11.69
N SER A 283 9.19 10.24 -10.67
CA SER A 283 9.19 11.13 -9.51
C SER A 283 9.78 10.41 -8.31
N SER A 284 10.83 10.96 -7.71
CA SER A 284 11.52 10.39 -6.55
C SER A 284 11.49 11.31 -5.35
N TRP A 285 11.33 10.73 -4.17
CA TRP A 285 11.38 11.38 -2.88
C TRP A 285 12.30 10.57 -1.97
N ASN A 286 13.47 11.11 -1.65
CA ASN A 286 14.50 10.41 -0.89
C ASN A 286 14.82 11.18 0.39
N VAL A 287 14.99 10.46 1.49
CA VAL A 287 15.43 10.99 2.77
C VAL A 287 16.76 10.35 3.14
N ALA A 288 17.75 11.20 3.44
CA ALA A 288 19.06 10.81 3.92
C ALA A 288 19.21 11.24 5.39
N LEU A 289 19.60 10.31 6.26
CA LEU A 289 19.90 10.56 7.66
C LEU A 289 21.39 10.33 7.89
N GLY A 290 22.13 11.40 8.21
CA GLY A 290 23.53 11.33 8.60
C GLY A 290 23.59 10.86 10.05
N VAL A 291 24.13 9.66 10.28
CA VAL A 291 24.14 9.00 11.58
C VAL A 291 25.58 8.91 12.12
N ARG A 292 25.75 9.07 13.44
CA ARG A 292 26.97 8.75 14.19
C ARG A 292 26.81 7.37 14.82
N PRO A 293 27.35 6.29 14.20
CA PRO A 293 27.11 4.93 14.68
C PRO A 293 27.54 4.72 16.13
N GLU A 294 28.64 5.34 16.54
CA GLU A 294 29.20 5.29 17.89
C GLU A 294 28.30 5.92 18.97
N GLU A 295 27.32 6.75 18.58
CA GLU A 295 26.36 7.38 19.48
C GLU A 295 25.00 6.65 19.50
N LEU A 296 24.84 5.55 18.76
CA LEU A 296 23.60 4.78 18.79
C LEU A 296 23.39 4.14 20.17
N PRO A 297 22.20 4.30 20.78
CA PRO A 297 22.02 3.98 22.19
C PRO A 297 21.63 2.51 22.45
N GLY A 298 21.41 1.70 21.42
CA GLY A 298 20.94 0.32 21.53
C GLY A 298 20.38 -0.18 20.20
N ARG A 299 19.34 -1.02 20.27
CA ARG A 299 18.62 -1.50 19.08
C ARG A 299 17.74 -0.38 18.51
N CYS A 300 18.03 0.09 17.30
CA CYS A 300 17.27 1.14 16.64
C CYS A 300 16.58 0.62 15.38
N VAL A 301 15.33 1.02 15.18
CA VAL A 301 14.50 0.64 14.03
C VAL A 301 14.01 1.90 13.33
N LEU A 302 14.16 1.96 12.01
CA LEU A 302 13.54 2.98 11.17
C LEU A 302 12.23 2.43 10.60
N ALA A 303 11.15 3.16 10.87
CA ALA A 303 9.83 2.89 10.32
C ALA A 303 9.35 4.03 9.42
N GLY A 304 8.59 3.71 8.38
CA GLY A 304 7.99 4.70 7.47
C GLY A 304 7.00 4.03 6.52
N ARG A 305 6.16 4.84 5.86
CA ARG A 305 5.24 4.34 4.84
C ARG A 305 5.14 5.30 3.67
N GLY A 306 4.87 4.77 2.49
CA GLY A 306 4.61 5.57 1.31
C GLY A 306 3.70 4.87 0.32
N THR A 307 2.95 5.64 -0.46
CA THR A 307 2.12 5.12 -1.55
C THR A 307 2.14 6.10 -2.72
N ALA A 308 1.48 5.74 -3.82
CA ALA A 308 1.36 6.58 -5.00
C ALA A 308 0.00 6.41 -5.68
N SER A 309 -0.38 7.41 -6.48
CA SER A 309 -1.61 7.42 -7.27
C SER A 309 -1.47 8.28 -8.54
N GLY A 310 -2.28 8.01 -9.56
CA GLY A 310 -2.31 8.79 -10.80
C GLY A 310 -3.03 10.12 -10.62
N THR A 311 -3.87 10.22 -9.60
CA THR A 311 -4.66 11.40 -9.24
C THR A 311 -4.50 11.74 -7.77
N ALA A 312 -4.61 13.03 -7.42
CA ALA A 312 -4.53 13.45 -6.03
C ALA A 312 -5.60 12.77 -5.16
N PHE A 313 -5.18 12.13 -4.08
CA PHE A 313 -6.05 11.72 -2.99
C PHE A 313 -6.70 12.91 -2.28
N ALA A 314 -7.98 12.76 -1.96
CA ALA A 314 -8.67 13.68 -1.08
C ALA A 314 -8.03 13.63 0.31
N ASP A 315 -7.59 14.78 0.83
CA ASP A 315 -6.96 14.91 2.15
C ASP A 315 -5.78 13.94 2.42
N GLY A 316 -5.08 13.52 1.36
CA GLY A 316 -3.97 12.55 1.41
C GLY A 316 -4.37 11.16 1.88
N GLU A 317 -5.65 10.80 1.72
CA GLU A 317 -6.21 9.52 2.12
C GLU A 317 -6.42 8.61 0.91
N THR A 318 -5.96 7.36 1.04
CA THR A 318 -6.32 6.31 0.07
C THR A 318 -7.84 6.17 -0.04
N PRO A 319 -8.39 5.73 -1.18
CA PRO A 319 -9.83 5.63 -1.37
C PRO A 319 -10.50 4.78 -0.29
N ASP A 320 -11.56 5.31 0.33
CA ASP A 320 -12.29 4.59 1.37
C ASP A 320 -12.96 3.32 0.82
N GLY A 321 -12.89 2.24 1.59
CA GLY A 321 -13.42 0.95 1.18
C GLY A 321 -12.64 0.23 0.07
N ALA A 322 -11.53 0.79 -0.43
CA ALA A 322 -10.64 0.11 -1.37
C ALA A 322 -9.54 -0.67 -0.63
N VAL A 323 -9.07 -1.76 -1.26
CA VAL A 323 -7.85 -2.46 -0.83
C VAL A 323 -6.69 -1.87 -1.61
N TYR A 324 -5.89 -1.02 -0.96
CA TYR A 324 -4.90 -0.18 -1.64
C TYR A 324 -3.47 -0.47 -1.16
N PRO A 325 -2.49 -0.64 -2.07
CA PRO A 325 -1.13 -0.96 -1.71
C PRO A 325 -0.36 0.24 -1.14
N TYR A 326 0.61 -0.06 -0.28
CA TYR A 326 1.62 0.89 0.15
C TYR A 326 2.94 0.17 0.41
N VAL A 327 4.04 0.92 0.39
CA VAL A 327 5.33 0.45 0.87
C VAL A 327 5.48 0.76 2.34
N SER A 328 5.94 -0.23 3.10
CA SER A 328 6.30 -0.16 4.50
C SER A 328 7.81 -0.31 4.62
N TRP A 329 8.46 0.64 5.28
CA TRP A 329 9.82 0.48 5.78
C TRP A 329 9.73 0.15 7.27
N ASN A 330 10.40 -0.91 7.69
CA ASN A 330 10.56 -1.33 9.08
C ASN A 330 11.90 -2.07 9.20
N VAL A 331 12.98 -1.29 9.25
CA VAL A 331 14.35 -1.81 9.15
C VAL A 331 15.11 -1.57 10.44
N THR A 332 15.69 -2.62 11.00
CA THR A 332 16.64 -2.50 12.11
C THR A 332 17.91 -1.83 11.62
N LEU A 333 18.15 -0.60 12.08
CA LEU A 333 19.37 0.17 11.80
C LEU A 333 20.56 -0.34 12.61
N SER A 334 20.31 -0.71 13.87
CA SER A 334 21.31 -1.25 14.80
C SER A 334 20.68 -2.36 15.65
N GLU A 335 21.41 -3.44 15.87
CA GLU A 335 21.02 -4.51 16.81
C GLU A 335 21.50 -4.23 18.24
N GLN A 336 22.55 -3.40 18.39
CA GLN A 336 23.21 -3.10 19.66
C GLN A 336 23.73 -1.66 19.66
N ALA A 337 24.13 -1.18 20.85
CA ALA A 337 24.70 0.16 20.99
C ALA A 337 26.01 0.35 20.19
N ALA A 338 26.31 1.61 19.87
CA ALA A 338 27.55 2.08 19.25
C ALA A 338 27.92 1.46 17.88
N ALA A 339 26.96 0.84 17.17
CA ALA A 339 27.19 0.29 15.85
C ALA A 339 25.94 0.33 14.97
N LEU A 340 26.11 0.70 13.69
CA LEU A 340 25.10 0.54 12.66
C LEU A 340 25.24 -0.85 12.02
N SER A 341 24.17 -1.63 11.93
CA SER A 341 24.17 -3.01 11.42
C SER A 341 23.31 -3.21 10.17
N CYS A 342 22.54 -2.21 9.74
CA CYS A 342 21.76 -2.31 8.50
C CYS A 342 22.65 -2.42 7.25
N GLY A 343 22.12 -3.13 6.25
CA GLY A 343 22.77 -3.41 4.98
C GLY A 343 22.11 -2.67 3.81
N LYS A 344 21.75 -3.43 2.77
CA LYS A 344 20.95 -2.98 1.64
C LYS A 344 19.60 -3.67 1.70
N HIS A 345 18.54 -2.89 1.71
CA HIS A 345 17.20 -3.37 1.94
C HIS A 345 16.31 -3.00 0.75
N ALA A 346 16.21 -3.91 -0.21
CA ALA A 346 15.36 -3.72 -1.39
C ALA A 346 13.90 -4.09 -1.10
N LEU A 347 12.98 -3.41 -1.78
CA LEU A 347 11.55 -3.71 -1.70
C LEU A 347 11.29 -5.19 -1.96
N ASP A 348 10.48 -5.82 -1.12
CA ASP A 348 9.92 -7.15 -1.32
C ASP A 348 10.94 -8.30 -1.40
N VAL A 349 12.20 -8.03 -1.04
CA VAL A 349 13.23 -9.04 -0.78
C VAL A 349 13.05 -9.60 0.63
N ALA A 350 13.21 -10.92 0.78
CA ALA A 350 13.12 -11.58 2.09
C ALA A 350 14.04 -10.90 3.12
N ASP A 351 13.51 -10.69 4.32
CA ASP A 351 14.21 -10.07 5.47
C ASP A 351 14.73 -8.65 5.22
N SER A 352 14.34 -7.98 4.14
CA SER A 352 14.76 -6.61 3.88
C SER A 352 14.10 -5.61 4.84
N GLY A 353 12.92 -5.91 5.37
CA GLY A 353 12.13 -4.93 6.13
C GLY A 353 11.61 -3.77 5.26
N VAL A 354 11.69 -3.88 3.93
CA VAL A 354 11.02 -2.98 2.99
C VAL A 354 10.02 -3.82 2.21
N THR A 355 8.73 -3.66 2.50
CA THR A 355 7.69 -4.58 2.05
C THR A 355 6.55 -3.84 1.39
N THR A 356 5.87 -4.49 0.44
CA THR A 356 4.56 -4.04 0.00
C THR A 356 3.47 -4.62 0.91
N GLU A 357 2.65 -3.73 1.45
CA GLU A 357 1.52 -4.03 2.32
C GLU A 357 0.22 -3.45 1.73
N TYR A 358 -0.93 -3.76 2.35
CA TYR A 358 -2.24 -3.32 1.89
C TYR A 358 -3.06 -2.70 2.99
N VAL A 359 -3.67 -1.57 2.69
CA VAL A 359 -4.79 -1.02 3.46
C VAL A 359 -6.00 -1.90 3.16
N ARG A 360 -6.65 -2.44 4.19
CA ARG A 360 -7.84 -3.32 4.05
C ARG A 360 -9.07 -2.77 4.77
N ASP A 361 -8.84 -1.97 5.80
CA ASP A 361 -9.83 -1.47 6.75
C ASP A 361 -9.87 0.06 6.73
N GLY A 362 -10.77 0.60 5.90
CA GLY A 362 -11.00 2.04 5.74
C GLY A 362 -9.86 2.79 5.03
N ALA A 363 -10.09 4.08 4.78
CA ALA A 363 -9.09 4.96 4.21
C ALA A 363 -7.84 5.11 5.10
N LYS A 364 -6.67 5.06 4.48
CA LYS A 364 -5.38 5.34 5.12
C LYS A 364 -4.87 6.73 4.76
N LYS A 365 -4.61 7.55 5.78
CA LYS A 365 -4.00 8.87 5.66
C LYS A 365 -2.48 8.81 5.61
N PHE A 366 -1.90 9.61 4.73
CA PHE A 366 -0.47 9.92 4.69
C PHE A 366 -0.22 11.40 5.00
N SER A 367 0.87 11.66 5.73
CA SER A 367 1.15 12.98 6.30
C SER A 367 1.68 14.00 5.28
N HIS A 368 2.26 13.53 4.18
CA HIS A 368 2.86 14.38 3.16
C HIS A 368 2.51 13.89 1.76
N GLN A 369 2.43 14.82 0.82
CA GLN A 369 2.20 14.53 -0.60
C GLN A 369 3.11 15.38 -1.49
N MET A 370 3.53 14.78 -2.59
CA MET A 370 4.31 15.42 -3.65
C MET A 370 3.65 15.13 -4.98
N ARG A 371 3.37 16.19 -5.75
CA ARG A 371 2.97 16.06 -7.15
C ARG A 371 4.22 15.90 -8.02
N GLY A 372 4.25 14.90 -8.90
CA GLY A 372 5.32 14.61 -9.84
C GLY A 372 5.43 15.58 -11.02
N THR A 373 5.45 16.89 -10.75
CA THR A 373 5.71 17.92 -11.76
C THR A 373 7.14 18.46 -11.61
N PRO A 374 7.74 19.13 -12.62
CA PRO A 374 9.09 19.69 -12.51
C PRO A 374 9.30 20.63 -11.30
N ASP A 375 8.25 21.37 -10.92
CA ASP A 375 8.26 22.23 -9.72
C ASP A 375 8.11 21.45 -8.40
N ALA A 376 7.72 20.17 -8.49
CA ALA A 376 7.48 19.20 -7.41
C ALA A 376 6.97 19.83 -6.10
N PRO A 377 5.82 20.56 -6.12
CA PRO A 377 5.32 21.19 -4.93
C PRO A 377 4.98 20.11 -3.91
N VAL A 378 5.60 20.21 -2.74
CA VAL A 378 5.30 19.35 -1.60
C VAL A 378 4.34 20.09 -0.69
N ALA A 379 3.23 19.42 -0.37
CA ALA A 379 2.32 19.87 0.66
C ALA A 379 2.39 18.87 1.81
N SER A 380 2.64 19.36 3.02
CA SER A 380 2.29 18.59 4.21
C SER A 380 0.77 18.56 4.30
N VAL A 381 0.21 17.36 4.20
CA VAL A 381 -1.23 17.11 4.25
C VAL A 381 -1.66 17.29 5.69
N GLY A 382 -2.09 18.50 6.03
CA GLY A 382 -2.31 18.87 7.44
C GLY A 382 -1.83 20.24 7.86
N ARG A 383 -1.51 21.15 6.93
CA ARG A 383 -1.26 22.61 7.10
C ARG A 383 0.17 22.99 7.51
N SER A 384 0.74 23.96 6.79
CA SER A 384 1.46 25.03 7.49
C SER A 384 0.43 25.79 8.31
N ALA A 385 0.50 25.73 9.64
CA ALA A 385 -0.37 26.54 10.48
C ALA A 385 -0.16 28.04 10.18
N CYS A 386 1.04 28.40 9.70
CA CYS A 386 1.49 29.75 9.40
C CYS A 386 2.98 29.81 9.00
N THR A 387 3.38 30.92 8.39
CA THR A 387 4.78 31.35 8.27
C THR A 387 4.92 32.80 8.73
N ALA A 388 5.97 33.12 9.46
CA ALA A 388 6.27 34.49 9.86
C ALA A 388 7.78 34.76 9.82
N THR A 389 8.15 36.01 9.58
CA THR A 389 9.55 36.45 9.65
C THR A 389 9.78 37.11 10.99
N ILE A 390 10.75 36.63 11.75
CA ILE A 390 11.15 37.26 13.02
C ILE A 390 12.35 38.14 12.71
N ALA A 391 12.20 39.48 12.76
CA ALA A 391 13.26 40.40 12.32
C ALA A 391 14.60 40.22 13.09
N SER A 392 14.56 39.63 14.29
CA SER A 392 15.73 39.35 15.14
C SER A 392 16.39 38.00 14.89
N LEU A 393 15.78 37.13 14.10
CA LEU A 393 16.34 35.84 13.69
C LEU A 393 16.52 35.90 12.17
N ASP A 394 17.74 35.77 11.66
CA ASP A 394 18.02 35.69 10.22
C ASP A 394 17.42 34.39 9.62
N GLY A 395 16.09 34.28 9.60
CA GLY A 395 15.39 33.06 9.22
C GLY A 395 13.86 33.20 9.29
N GLN A 396 13.20 32.52 8.34
CA GLN A 396 11.76 32.33 8.35
C GLN A 396 11.39 31.34 9.46
N VAL A 397 10.34 31.66 10.21
CA VAL A 397 9.71 30.73 11.13
C VAL A 397 8.48 30.13 10.48
N SER A 398 8.38 28.81 10.54
CA SER A 398 7.26 28.07 10.00
C SER A 398 6.80 27.04 11.01
N PHE A 399 5.48 26.89 11.15
CA PHE A 399 4.90 25.82 11.94
C PHE A 399 4.19 24.85 11.01
N ALA A 400 4.52 23.57 11.12
CA ALA A 400 3.86 22.51 10.39
C ALA A 400 3.06 21.64 11.37
N THR A 401 1.84 21.28 10.98
CA THR A 401 1.00 20.33 11.71
C THR A 401 0.94 19.02 10.94
N SER A 402 1.01 17.92 11.69
CA SER A 402 0.95 16.53 11.21
C SER A 402 0.14 15.68 12.21
N PRO A 403 -0.26 14.45 11.86
CA PRO A 403 -0.86 13.51 12.81
C PRO A 403 0.00 13.28 14.07
N GLU A 404 1.31 13.39 13.97
CA GLU A 404 2.26 13.20 15.09
C GLU A 404 2.33 14.42 16.02
N GLY A 405 1.96 15.60 15.53
CA GLY A 405 1.93 16.86 16.28
C GLY A 405 2.36 18.07 15.47
N VAL A 406 2.77 19.12 16.18
CA VAL A 406 3.27 20.38 15.62
C VAL A 406 4.79 20.39 15.63
N THR A 407 5.43 20.80 14.54
CA THR A 407 6.84 21.20 14.53
C THR A 407 6.97 22.69 14.28
N ALA A 408 7.98 23.30 14.88
CA ALA A 408 8.39 24.67 14.63
C ALA A 408 9.77 24.65 13.98
N ARG A 409 9.93 25.37 12.87
CA ARG A 409 11.22 25.56 12.20
C ARG A 409 11.64 27.01 12.33
N ILE A 410 12.91 27.22 12.66
CA ILE A 410 13.55 28.55 12.69
C ILE A 410 14.84 28.43 11.87
N GLY A 411 14.84 29.00 10.66
CA GLY A 411 15.94 28.82 9.72
C GLY A 411 16.10 27.34 9.33
N ARG A 412 17.24 26.73 9.68
CA ARG A 412 17.54 25.30 9.44
C ARG A 412 17.35 24.40 10.67
N LYS A 413 16.85 24.93 11.78
CA LYS A 413 16.60 24.14 12.99
C LYS A 413 15.12 23.81 13.09
N GLN A 414 14.82 22.56 13.39
CA GLN A 414 13.46 22.07 13.63
C GLN A 414 13.33 21.59 15.07
N SER A 415 12.21 21.92 15.71
CA SER A 415 11.85 21.37 17.00
C SER A 415 11.48 19.89 16.90
N GLY A 416 11.41 19.21 18.04
CA GLY A 416 10.63 17.98 18.17
C GLY A 416 9.14 18.19 17.83
N PHE A 417 8.39 17.09 17.72
CA PHE A 417 6.93 17.14 17.59
C PHE A 417 6.28 17.47 18.94
N TYR A 418 5.47 18.51 18.95
CA TYR A 418 4.62 18.88 20.08
C TYR A 418 3.21 18.35 19.85
N LYS A 419 2.79 17.36 20.65
CA LYS A 419 1.40 16.91 20.66
C LYS A 419 0.51 18.00 21.25
N LEU A 420 -0.42 18.51 20.45
CA LEU A 420 -1.44 19.41 20.97
C LEU A 420 -2.46 18.62 21.80
N PRO A 421 -2.98 19.18 22.91
CA PRO A 421 -4.11 18.58 23.61
C PRO A 421 -5.31 18.39 22.67
N ALA A 422 -6.12 17.37 22.92
CA ALA A 422 -7.32 17.11 22.12
C ALA A 422 -8.21 18.37 22.00
N GLY A 423 -8.69 18.65 20.78
CA GLY A 423 -9.52 19.83 20.49
C GLY A 423 -8.75 21.15 20.37
N ARG A 424 -7.40 21.15 20.47
CA ARG A 424 -6.57 22.33 20.20
C ARG A 424 -6.00 22.26 18.78
N PHE A 425 -5.97 23.40 18.12
CA PHE A 425 -5.32 23.61 16.83
C PHE A 425 -4.44 24.86 16.92
N LEU A 426 -3.39 24.92 16.09
CA LEU A 426 -2.69 26.17 15.85
C LEU A 426 -3.54 27.05 14.93
N GLY A 427 -3.83 28.28 15.35
CA GLY A 427 -4.57 29.25 14.55
C GLY A 427 -3.96 30.63 14.72
N GLY A 428 -3.59 31.25 13.59
CA GLY A 428 -2.89 32.55 13.56
C GLY A 428 -1.49 32.44 14.14
N CYS A 429 -0.46 32.77 13.36
CA CYS A 429 0.87 32.91 13.95
C CYS A 429 1.39 34.30 13.79
N CYS A 430 1.94 34.73 14.89
CA CYS A 430 2.58 35.98 15.10
C CYS A 430 4.05 35.64 15.31
N GLY A 431 4.87 35.89 14.28
CA GLY A 431 6.31 35.62 14.36
C GLY A 431 7.03 36.57 15.31
N ASP A 432 6.50 37.77 15.49
CA ASP A 432 7.02 38.71 16.48
C ASP A 432 6.28 38.49 17.80
N PRO A 433 6.91 38.35 18.98
CA PRO A 433 6.17 38.33 20.25
C PRO A 433 5.24 39.56 20.47
N CYS A 434 5.35 40.61 19.65
CA CYS A 434 4.60 41.85 19.75
C CYS A 434 3.44 42.03 18.74
N CYS A 435 3.08 41.05 17.88
CA CYS A 435 1.91 41.29 17.04
C CYS A 435 0.65 41.31 17.91
N GLU A 436 -0.11 42.40 17.79
CA GLU A 436 -1.46 42.47 18.33
C GLU A 436 -2.28 41.33 17.72
N ALA A 437 -2.94 40.56 18.59
CA ALA A 437 -3.83 39.49 18.14
C ALA A 437 -4.92 40.09 17.22
N PRO A 438 -5.21 39.49 16.06
CA PRO A 438 -6.32 39.93 15.22
C PRO A 438 -7.69 39.76 15.90
#